data_AF-D9CHV1-F1
#
_entry.id   AF-D9CHV1-F1
#
_cell.length_a   1.000
_cell.length_b   1.000
_cell.length_c   1.000
_cell.angle_alpha   90.00
_cell.angle_beta   90.00
_cell.angle_gamma   90.00
#
_symmetry.space_group_name_H-M   'P 1'
#
loop_
_entity.id
_entity.type
_entity.pdbx_description
1 polymer ?
#
loop_
_entity_poly.entity_id
_entity_poly.type
_entity_poly.pdbx_seq_one_letter_code
_entity_poly.pdbx_strand_id
1 'polypeptide(L)' 'YPIPHDGPVGRLLKLLHRHPYRPGHMHFMFEKPGYDHLITALYLRNDPYESSDAVFGV' A
#
# COMPACT_ATOMS: atom_id res chain seq x y z
N TYR A 1 -7.23 3.05 -1.35
CA TYR A 1 -7.61 4.22 -0.53
C TYR A 1 -6.45 5.23 -0.48
N PRO A 2 -6.69 6.54 -0.23
CA PRO A 2 -5.60 7.51 -0.07
C PRO A 2 -4.97 7.42 1.33
N ILE A 3 -3.65 7.59 1.42
CA ILE A 3 -2.99 7.90 2.70
C ILE A 3 -3.34 9.34 3.14
N PRO A 4 -3.28 9.68 4.44
CA PRO A 4 -3.39 11.05 4.90
C PRO A 4 -2.39 11.96 4.15
N HIS A 5 -2.90 13.03 3.53
CA HIS A 5 -2.15 13.85 2.58
C HIS A 5 -2.32 15.36 2.81
N ASP A 6 -2.89 15.73 3.95
CA ASP A 6 -2.94 17.08 4.51
C ASP A 6 -1.71 17.42 5.37
N GLY A 7 -0.89 16.41 5.70
CA GLY A 7 0.34 16.54 6.50
C GLY A 7 1.66 16.64 5.71
N PRO A 8 2.81 16.51 6.40
CA PRO A 8 4.15 16.57 5.79
C PRO A 8 4.35 15.59 4.63
N VAL A 9 3.84 14.36 4.76
CA VAL A 9 3.92 13.34 3.70
C VAL A 9 3.15 13.78 2.46
N GLY A 10 1.95 14.35 2.63
CA GLY A 10 1.19 14.91 1.53
C GLY A 10 1.90 16.05 0.80
N ARG A 11 2.59 16.93 1.55
CA ARG A 11 3.44 17.98 0.95
C ARG A 11 4.60 17.37 0.14
N LEU A 12 5.26 16.35 0.67
CA LEU A 12 6.32 15.64 -0.04
C LEU A 12 5.80 14.99 -1.33
N LEU A 13 4.67 14.28 -1.27
CA LEU A 13 4.08 13.66 -2.45
C LEU A 13 3.75 14.68 -3.54
N LYS A 14 3.22 15.86 -3.17
CA LYS A 14 2.98 16.96 -4.11
C LYS A 14 4.27 17.47 -4.77
N LEU A 15 5.34 17.66 -3.99
CA LEU A 15 6.65 18.08 -4.52
C LEU A 15 7.24 17.06 -5.49
N LEU A 16 6.98 15.77 -5.27
CA LEU A 16 7.41 14.68 -6.14
C LEU A 16 6.44 14.39 -7.29
N HIS A 17 5.38 15.18 -7.45
CA HIS A 17 4.31 14.94 -8.43
C HIS A 17 3.67 13.53 -8.32
N ARG A 18 3.50 13.01 -7.10
CA ARG A 18 2.91 11.70 -6.82
C ARG A 18 1.52 11.81 -6.19
N HIS A 19 0.68 10.81 -6.44
CA HIS A 19 -0.64 10.69 -5.83
C HIS A 19 -0.58 9.96 -4.47
N PRO A 20 -1.56 10.15 -3.57
CA PRO A 20 -1.59 9.48 -2.25
C PRO A 20 -2.29 8.11 -2.24
N TYR A 21 -2.81 7.65 -3.37
CA TYR A 21 -3.61 6.42 -3.43
C TYR A 21 -2.81 5.13 -3.36
N ARG A 22 -3.40 4.16 -2.66
CA ARG A 22 -3.05 2.74 -2.65
C ARG A 22 -4.16 1.92 -3.33
N PRO A 23 -3.82 0.82 -4.03
CA PRO A 23 -4.83 -0.08 -4.60
C PRO A 23 -5.68 -0.76 -3.53
N GLY A 24 -6.85 -1.28 -3.90
CA GLY A 24 -7.63 -2.16 -3.01
C GLY A 24 -6.82 -3.41 -2.63
N HIS A 25 -6.71 -3.69 -1.34
CA HIS A 25 -5.96 -4.84 -0.82
C HIS A 25 -6.53 -5.41 0.48
N MET A 26 -6.17 -6.66 0.76
CA MET A 26 -6.46 -7.33 2.02
C MET A 26 -5.16 -7.71 2.71
N HIS A 27 -5.06 -7.42 4.00
CA HIS A 27 -3.92 -7.79 4.83
C HIS A 27 -4.09 -9.19 5.41
N PHE A 28 -2.99 -9.94 5.46
CA PHE A 28 -2.93 -11.27 6.03
C PHE A 28 -1.76 -11.37 7.01
N MET A 29 -2.01 -12.08 8.11
CA MET A 29 -0.98 -12.52 9.04
C MET A 29 -1.20 -14.01 9.29
N PHE A 30 -0.26 -14.85 8.89
CA PHE A 30 -0.29 -16.28 9.11
C PHE A 30 0.70 -16.68 10.19
N GLU A 31 0.24 -17.50 11.13
CA GLU A 31 1.03 -18.02 12.24
C GLU A 31 0.75 -19.51 12.40
N LYS A 32 1.82 -20.31 12.52
CA LYS A 32 1.74 -21.74 12.75
C LYS A 32 3.02 -22.24 13.43
N PRO A 33 2.94 -23.07 14.50
CA PRO A 33 4.11 -23.66 15.12
C PRO A 33 5.00 -24.42 14.12
N GLY A 34 6.32 -24.17 14.22
CA GLY A 34 7.35 -24.75 13.35
C GLY A 34 7.50 -24.05 11.99
N TYR A 35 6.86 -22.91 11.77
CA TYR A 35 6.94 -22.10 10.55
C TYR A 35 7.19 -20.64 10.93
N ASP A 36 7.85 -19.89 10.04
CA ASP A 36 8.01 -18.45 10.20
C ASP A 36 6.67 -17.73 10.01
N HIS A 37 6.50 -16.60 10.70
CA HIS A 37 5.34 -15.74 10.51
C HIS A 37 5.36 -15.14 9.10
N LEU A 38 4.22 -15.19 8.42
CA LEU A 38 4.03 -14.54 7.12
C LEU A 38 3.07 -13.36 7.27
N ILE A 39 3.59 -12.15 7.10
CA ILE A 39 2.79 -10.93 6.96
C ILE A 39 2.82 -10.55 5.48
N THR A 40 1.65 -10.49 4.85
CA THR A 40 1.54 -10.17 3.43
C THR A 40 0.22 -9.48 3.11
N ALA A 41 0.07 -9.02 1.88
CA ALA A 41 -1.18 -8.47 1.36
C ALA A 41 -1.48 -9.04 -0.03
N LEU A 42 -2.77 -9.16 -0.35
CA LEU A 42 -3.23 -9.46 -1.70
C LEU A 42 -3.84 -8.20 -2.32
N TYR A 43 -3.52 -7.97 -3.59
CA TYR A 43 -3.97 -6.82 -4.36
C TYR A 43 -4.94 -7.25 -5.46
N LEU A 44 -5.92 -6.41 -5.77
CA LEU A 44 -6.84 -6.66 -6.88
C LEU A 44 -6.15 -6.35 -8.21
N ARG A 45 -6.14 -7.33 -9.11
CA ARG A 45 -5.63 -7.14 -10.46
C ARG A 45 -6.44 -6.07 -11.20
N ASN A 46 -5.75 -5.22 -11.94
CA ASN A 46 -6.28 -4.08 -12.67
C ASN A 46 -6.90 -2.99 -11.79
N ASP A 47 -6.58 -2.95 -10.50
CA ASP A 47 -6.90 -1.76 -9.69
C ASP A 47 -6.20 -0.54 -10.32
N PRO A 48 -6.88 0.63 -10.42
CA PRO A 48 -6.28 1.83 -11.02
C PRO A 48 -4.93 2.25 -10.45
N TYR A 49 -4.60 1.82 -9.23
CA TYR A 49 -3.36 2.16 -8.53
C TYR A 49 -2.40 0.97 -8.34
N GLU A 50 -2.68 -0.19 -8.95
CA GLU A 50 -1.85 -1.41 -8.84
C GLU A 50 -0.38 -1.15 -9.21
N SER A 51 -0.14 -0.46 -10.33
CA SER A 51 1.20 -0.18 -10.83
C SER A 51 1.84 1.10 -10.28
N SER A 52 1.12 1.83 -9.42
CA SER A 52 1.53 3.17 -8.96
C SER A 52 1.34 3.39 -7.46
N ASP A 53 1.28 2.32 -6.66
CA ASP A 53 1.06 2.40 -5.21
C ASP A 53 1.96 3.46 -4.54
N ALA A 54 1.34 4.36 -3.78
CA ALA A 54 2.02 5.46 -3.11
C ALA A 54 3.12 5.00 -2.13
N VAL A 55 3.02 3.76 -1.62
CA VAL A 55 3.98 3.19 -0.66
C VAL A 55 4.81 2.03 -1.24
N PHE A 56 4.70 1.74 -2.54
CA PHE A 56 5.43 0.65 -3.20
C PHE A 56 5.22 -0.72 -2.54
N GLY A 57 4.00 -1.01 -2.09
CA GLY A 57 3.68 -2.26 -1.38
C GLY A 57 3.25 -3.42 -2.26
N VAL A 58 3.01 -3.17 -3.56
CA VAL A 58 2.59 -4.16 -4.58
C VAL A 58 3.79 -4.93 -5.10
#